data_AF-A0A0M1JRB9-F1
#
_entry.id   AF-A0A0M1JRB9-F1
#
_cell.length_a   1.000
_cell.length_b   1.000
_cell.length_c   1.000
_cell.angle_alpha   90.00
_cell.angle_beta   90.00
_cell.angle_gamma   90.00
#
_symmetry.space_group_name_H-M   'P 1'
#
loop_
_entity.id
_entity.type
_entity.pdbx_description
1 polymer ?
#
loop_
_entity_poly.entity_id
_entity_poly.type
_entity_poly.pdbx_seq_one_letter_code
_entity_poly.pdbx_strand_id
1 'polypeptide(L)' 'MTKLDLTQAQERFGELIALVADNGEQILIEKSGQPIAAIISYADLKRLQNIQADARDSEMISK' A
#
# COMPACT_ATOMS: atom_id res chain seq x y z
N MET A 1 -6.77 0.43 8.91
CA MET A 1 -5.52 0.94 8.33
C MET A 1 -4.64 1.41 9.46
N THR A 2 -3.53 0.71 9.66
CA THR A 2 -2.62 0.93 10.80
C THR A 2 -1.53 1.91 10.39
N LYS A 3 -1.19 2.87 11.25
CA LYS A 3 -0.15 3.88 10.98
C LYS A 3 1.10 3.56 11.79
N LEU A 4 2.26 3.66 11.16
CA LEU A 4 3.53 3.35 11.79
C LEU A 4 4.63 4.30 11.31
N ASP A 5 5.48 4.75 12.23
CA ASP A 5 6.67 5.53 11.87
C ASP A 5 7.68 4.64 11.13
N LEU A 6 8.45 5.25 10.21
CA LEU A 6 9.48 4.57 9.42
C LEU A 6 10.47 3.76 10.27
N THR A 7 10.88 4.30 11.42
CA THR A 7 11.83 3.63 12.32
C THR A 7 11.22 2.33 12.87
N GLN A 8 9.97 2.41 13.33
CA GLN A 8 9.23 1.26 13.84
C GLN A 8 8.92 0.24 12.74
N ALA A 9 8.68 0.71 11.51
CA ALA A 9 8.47 -0.16 10.35
C ALA A 9 9.74 -0.94 9.98
N GLN A 10 10.92 -0.33 10.10
CA GLN A 10 12.20 -0.98 9.85
C GLN A 10 12.51 -2.05 10.89
N GLU A 11 12.32 -1.75 12.17
CA GLU A 11 12.56 -2.69 13.28
C GLU A 11 11.69 -3.94 13.19
N ARG A 12 10.46 -3.80 12.68
CA ARG A 12 9.44 -4.86 12.69
C ARG A 12 9.08 -5.38 11.30
N PHE A 13 9.91 -5.10 10.28
CA PHE A 13 9.53 -5.31 8.89
C PHE A 13 9.04 -6.74 8.59
N GLY A 14 9.71 -7.76 9.12
CA GLY A 14 9.31 -9.16 8.94
C GLY A 14 7.91 -9.48 9.49
N GLU A 15 7.57 -8.97 10.68
CA GLU A 15 6.25 -9.13 11.29
C GLU A 15 5.16 -8.43 10.48
N LEU A 16 5.44 -7.22 10.00
CA LEU A 16 4.49 -6.41 9.25
C LEU A 16 4.16 -7.07 7.90
N ILE A 17 5.16 -7.69 7.24
CA ILE A 17 4.93 -8.46 6.02
C ILE A 17 4.02 -9.66 6.29
N ALA A 18 4.27 -10.42 7.37
CA ALA A 18 3.42 -11.55 7.73
C ALA A 18 1.97 -11.10 8.03
N LEU A 19 1.79 -10.03 8.80
CA LEU A 19 0.46 -9.46 9.11
C LEU A 19 -0.30 -9.05 7.85
N VAL A 20 0.36 -8.39 6.90
CA VAL A 20 -0.25 -7.96 5.63
C VAL A 20 -0.60 -9.16 4.75
N ALA A 21 0.28 -10.16 4.69
CA ALA A 21 0.09 -11.36 3.89
C ALA A 21 -1.05 -12.24 4.41
N ASP A 22 -1.09 -12.46 5.73
CA ASP A 22 -2.00 -13.41 6.36
C ASP A 22 -3.38 -12.80 6.64
N ASN A 23 -3.43 -11.54 7.06
CA ASN A 23 -4.67 -10.89 7.49
C ASN A 23 -5.23 -9.88 6.49
N GLY A 24 -4.51 -9.60 5.40
CA GLY A 24 -4.88 -8.56 4.43
C GLY A 24 -4.89 -7.15 5.03
N GLU A 25 -4.17 -6.95 6.14
CA GLU A 25 -4.09 -5.64 6.79
C GLU A 25 -3.29 -4.65 5.91
N GLN A 26 -3.68 -3.37 5.93
CA GLN A 26 -2.97 -2.31 5.21
C GLN A 26 -2.30 -1.37 6.20
N ILE A 27 -0.99 -1.16 6.00
CA ILE A 27 -0.14 -0.40 6.91
C ILE A 27 0.38 0.83 6.20
N LEU A 28 0.16 2.01 6.78
CA LEU A 28 0.70 3.28 6.33
C LEU A 28 1.99 3.58 7.07
N ILE A 29 3.05 3.85 6.31
CA ILE A 29 4.34 4.26 6.85
C ILE A 29 4.43 5.79 6.79
N GLU A 30 4.69 6.39 7.94
CA GLU A 30 4.89 7.82 8.10
C GLU A 30 6.36 8.13 8.41
N LYS A 31 6.86 9.29 7.99
CA LYS A 31 8.15 9.84 8.40
C LYS A 31 7.92 11.26 8.86
N SER A 32 8.27 11.55 10.12
CA SER A 32 8.02 12.87 10.73
C SER A 32 6.54 13.30 10.62
N GLY A 33 5.62 12.35 10.79
CA GLY A 33 4.18 12.57 10.70
C GLY A 33 3.62 12.72 9.28
N GLN A 34 4.46 12.61 8.24
CA GLN A 34 3.99 12.63 6.85
C GLN A 34 3.89 11.21 6.28
N PRO A 35 2.76 10.83 5.65
CA PRO A 35 2.63 9.55 4.99
C PRO A 35 3.55 9.49 3.76
N ILE A 36 4.40 8.45 3.68
CA ILE A 36 5.39 8.30 2.61
C ILE A 36 5.26 6.99 1.83
N ALA A 37 4.69 5.95 2.42
CA ALA A 37 4.53 4.65 1.79
C ALA A 37 3.41 3.84 2.44
N ALA A 38 3.01 2.75 1.80
CA ALA A 38 2.11 1.76 2.38
C ALA A 38 2.61 0.35 2.09
N ILE A 39 2.37 -0.58 3.03
CA ILE A 39 2.52 -2.02 2.83
C ILE A 39 1.11 -2.58 2.66
N ILE A 40 0.89 -3.28 1.55
CA ILE A 40 -0.40 -3.88 1.18
C ILE A 40 -0.18 -5.29 0.65
N SER A 41 -1.24 -6.09 0.63
CA SER A 41 -1.20 -7.43 0.05
C SER A 41 -0.94 -7.36 -1.45
N TYR A 42 -0.34 -8.42 -2.00
CA TYR A 42 -0.13 -8.52 -3.45
C TYR A 42 -1.45 -8.51 -4.23
N ALA A 43 -2.50 -9.13 -3.68
CA ALA A 43 -3.83 -9.14 -4.27
C ALA A 43 -4.40 -7.72 -4.39
N ASP A 44 -4.23 -6.88 -3.37
CA ASP A 44 -4.69 -5.50 -3.40
C ASP A 44 -3.86 -4.64 -4.33
N LEU A 45 -2.53 -4.85 -4.39
CA LEU A 45 -1.68 -4.21 -5.38
C LEU A 45 -2.18 -4.48 -6.81
N LYS A 46 -2.53 -5.75 -7.11
CA LYS A 46 -3.08 -6.14 -8.41
C LYS A 46 -4.41 -5.46 -8.72
N ARG A 47 -5.33 -5.40 -7.75
CA ARG A 47 -6.60 -4.68 -7.90
C ARG A 47 -6.38 -3.20 -8.21
N LEU A 48 -5.48 -2.54 -7.47
CA LEU A 48 -5.15 -1.13 -7.69
C LEU A 48 -4.51 -0.88 -9.06
N GLN A 49 -3.63 -1.78 -9.51
CA GLN A 49 -3.03 -1.70 -10.84
C GLN A 49 -4.06 -1.83 -11.97
N ASN A 50 -5.02 -2.75 -11.83
CA ASN A 50 -6.08 -2.93 -12.83
C ASN A 50 -6.99 -1.69 -12.90
N ILE A 51 -7.43 -1.16 -11.75
CA ILE A 51 -8.24 0.06 -11.70
C ILE A 51 -7.52 1.25 -12.35
N GLN A 52 -6.20 1.38 -12.11
CA GLN A 52 -5.41 2.43 -12.76
C GLN A 52 -5.27 2.24 -14.27
N ALA A 53 -5.17 0.99 -14.75
CA ALA A 53 -5.15 0.72 -16.19
C ALA A 53 -6.47 1.13 -16.85
N ASP A 54 -7.60 0.71 -16.28
CA ASP A 54 -8.94 1.04 -16.79
C ASP A 54 -9.19 2.57 -16.79
N ALA A 55 -8.70 3.28 -15.76
CA ALA A 55 -8.82 4.73 -15.68
C ALA A 55 -8.03 5.46 -16.79
N ARG A 56 -6.83 4.97 -17.14
CA ARG A 56 -5.99 5.56 -18.20
C ARG A 56 -6.61 5.34 -19.58
N ASP A 57 -7.17 4.16 -19.82
CA ASP A 57 -7.81 3.85 -21.09
C ASP A 57 -9.06 4.71 -21.32
N SER A 58 -9.81 4.98 -20.25
CA SER A 58 -10.98 5.88 -20.26
C SER A 58 -10.61 7.33 -20.62
N GLU A 59 -9.48 7.82 -20.12
CA GLU A 59 -9.02 9.19 -20.34
C GLU A 59 -8.49 9.40 -21.77
N MET A 60 -7.90 8.36 -22.38
CA MET A 60 -7.43 8.41 -23.77
C MET A 60 -8.56 8.39 -24.81
N ILE A 61 -9.73 7.82 -24.51
CA ILE A 61 -10.89 7.78 -25.42
C ILE A 61 -11.63 9.14 -25.47
N SER A 62 -11.37 10.02 -24.51
CA SER A 62 -12.04 11.33 -24.37
C SER A 62 -11.32 12.53 -25.02
N LYS A 63 -10.21 12.31 -25.76
CA LYS A 63 -9.44 13.35 -26.47
C LYS A 63 -9.53 13.17 -27.98
#